data_AF-A0A4Q2LWJ5-F1
#
_entry.id   AF-A0A4Q2LWJ5-F1
#
_cell.length_a   1.000
_cell.length_b   1.000
_cell.length_c   1.000
_cell.angle_alpha   90.00
_cell.angle_beta   90.00
_cell.angle_gamma   90.00
#
_symmetry.space_group_name_H-M   'P 1'
#
loop_
_entity.id
_entity.type
_entity.pdbx_description
1 polymer ?
#
loop_
_entity_poly.entity_id
_entity_poly.type
_entity_poly.pdbx_seq_one_letter_code
_entity_poly.pdbx_strand_id
1 'polypeptide(L)'
;MSEILLEKVFDAGANTIWSEMKKLRGQAPEQKEIMRRRWVWELIQNASDCTPKGGEININISVDNGLEFSHDGVPFTYENLVDLITQISSKENDSEEKTGKFGTGFISTHLLSEKVNISGVFKQSDDVHKNLNLVINRTGTSYAEIRNTIKDTLNIIENLKQDDSVNIKNLDRRLTKFHYDCSTQETKEAIRIGLEDLNKTVPFVLALNGSISSISYSGTEFKIGTDRHLGDYRVVEIIKKSNEKMDRYNILIKTENEVSIALLVQEIDTQKIKVLPYPNNFPKLFCKFPLVGTETFSFPVMINCSKFDVEKDRDGIHEGNHDNIIYLKTAIKLYEDLISLACKNKWEDLYNMCFTPKKNNNSLQENLYKTIKSKYEQLPIVDVNLNGVYSGKAALKNNKSEHQIGVPICDKEELSDEFWEVINSFALYYIPTKDGYLKWAKISECKIDISNINSNFMRNKDLEEFKQKFHGEIDDIFTWFNKYYDLWIKIRGEESFTREVWALNQSGKFMEASKLSVDDNIDDVLKKILIDLGDTITESLLVREVKLPKKIIQKRIDNENVAKKIQDKINHILSDETLNNTQRKPENQAIFNKLRIGSLKILI
;
A
#
# COMPACT_ATOMS: atom_id res chain seq x y z
N MET A 1 53.62 16.03 8.68
CA MET A 1 52.45 16.70 9.28
C MET A 1 52.92 17.33 10.59
N SER A 2 52.61 18.58 10.92
CA SER A 2 53.00 19.12 12.24
C SER A 2 52.24 18.35 13.33
N GLU A 3 52.88 18.14 14.48
CA GLU A 3 52.30 17.40 15.63
C GLU A 3 50.93 17.97 16.03
N ILE A 4 50.77 19.30 15.91
CA ILE A 4 49.50 20.02 16.14
C ILE A 4 48.41 19.61 15.15
N LEU A 5 48.74 19.42 13.86
CA LEU A 5 47.75 19.03 12.86
C LEU A 5 47.26 17.59 13.11
N LEU A 6 48.18 16.70 13.48
CA LEU A 6 47.85 15.30 13.78
C LEU A 6 46.95 15.18 15.01
N GLU A 7 47.24 15.95 16.06
CA GLU A 7 46.37 16.02 17.25
C GLU A 7 44.96 16.55 16.91
N LYS A 8 44.85 17.54 16.02
CA LYS A 8 43.54 18.03 15.52
C LYS A 8 42.77 16.97 14.73
N VAL A 9 43.45 16.14 13.94
CA VAL A 9 42.82 15.02 13.22
C VAL A 9 42.27 13.98 14.20
N PHE A 10 43.04 13.62 15.24
CA PHE A 10 42.55 12.72 16.28
C PHE A 10 41.33 13.29 17.01
N ASP A 11 41.34 14.58 17.30
CA ASP A 11 40.22 15.23 17.99
C ASP A 11 38.96 15.30 17.13
N ALA A 12 39.11 15.66 15.85
CA ALA A 12 37.99 15.68 14.91
C ALA A 12 37.35 14.28 14.77
N GLY A 13 38.17 13.24 14.61
CA GLY A 13 37.69 11.87 14.46
C GLY A 13 37.03 11.36 15.73
N ALA A 14 37.64 11.59 16.89
CA ALA A 14 37.09 11.21 18.18
C ALA A 14 35.76 11.89 18.46
N ASN A 15 35.60 13.18 18.15
CA ASN A 15 34.35 13.91 18.33
C ASN A 15 33.22 13.34 17.47
N THR A 16 33.49 13.10 16.17
CA THR A 16 32.52 12.52 15.24
C THR A 16 32.07 11.14 15.70
N ILE A 17 33.03 10.25 15.98
CA ILE A 17 32.76 8.88 16.41
C ILE A 17 32.02 8.86 17.75
N TRP A 18 32.45 9.66 18.73
CA TRP A 18 31.80 9.73 20.04
C TRP A 18 30.35 10.20 19.94
N SER A 19 30.09 11.24 19.14
CA SER A 19 28.74 11.77 18.92
C SER A 19 27.81 10.73 18.28
N GLU A 20 28.27 10.07 17.21
CA GLU A 20 27.46 9.08 16.49
C GLU A 20 27.26 7.78 17.31
N MET A 21 28.27 7.33 18.07
CA MET A 21 28.11 6.19 19.00
C MET A 21 27.12 6.51 20.13
N LYS A 22 27.12 7.75 20.65
CA LYS A 22 26.14 8.18 21.66
C LYS A 22 24.72 8.17 21.09
N LYS A 23 24.55 8.62 19.84
CA LYS A 23 23.26 8.52 19.13
C LYS A 23 22.83 7.06 19.01
N LEU A 24 23.68 6.19 18.46
CA LEU A 24 23.42 4.75 18.29
C LEU A 24 22.92 4.08 19.58
N ARG A 25 23.62 4.32 20.70
CA ARG A 25 23.28 3.76 22.02
C ARG A 25 21.96 4.32 22.56
N GLY A 26 21.66 5.58 22.30
CA GLY A 26 20.55 6.34 22.89
C GLY A 26 19.27 6.46 22.04
N GLN A 27 19.20 5.85 20.86
CA GLN A 27 18.05 6.02 19.96
C GLN A 27 16.74 5.45 20.50
N ALA A 28 15.64 6.10 20.15
CA ALA A 28 14.29 5.60 20.38
C ALA A 28 14.02 4.31 19.57
N PRO A 29 13.05 3.47 19.98
CA PRO A 29 12.74 2.20 19.30
C PRO A 29 12.46 2.33 17.80
N GLU A 30 11.71 3.35 17.38
CA GLU A 30 11.35 3.58 15.97
C GLU A 30 12.58 3.88 15.10
N GLN A 31 13.47 4.74 15.60
CA GLN A 31 14.71 5.07 14.89
C GLN A 31 15.63 3.84 14.81
N LYS A 32 15.70 3.04 15.88
CA LYS A 32 16.44 1.76 15.87
C LYS A 32 15.93 0.81 14.78
N GLU A 33 14.64 0.78 14.49
CA GLU A 33 14.09 -0.05 13.42
C GLU A 33 14.60 0.36 12.03
N ILE A 34 14.62 1.66 11.73
CA ILE A 34 15.19 2.21 10.49
C ILE A 34 16.68 1.83 10.39
N MET A 35 17.44 1.99 11.46
CA MET A 35 18.87 1.63 11.47
C MET A 35 19.11 0.14 11.20
N ARG A 36 18.27 -0.74 11.76
CA ARG A 36 18.34 -2.20 11.54
C ARG A 36 18.09 -2.60 10.09
N ARG A 37 17.36 -1.79 9.33
CA ARG A 37 17.15 -1.99 7.89
C ARG A 37 18.28 -1.38 7.05
N ARG A 38 18.94 -0.34 7.54
CA ARG A 38 19.93 0.46 6.80
C ARG A 38 21.36 -0.10 6.78
N TRP A 39 21.83 -0.77 7.84
CA TRP A 39 23.25 -1.15 7.97
C TRP A 39 23.82 -1.90 6.76
N VAL A 40 23.02 -2.75 6.12
CA VAL A 40 23.44 -3.57 4.98
C VAL A 40 23.71 -2.71 3.74
N TRP A 41 22.90 -1.67 3.56
CA TRP A 41 23.05 -0.72 2.47
C TRP A 41 24.30 0.15 2.62
N GLU A 42 24.68 0.48 3.85
CA GLU A 42 25.93 1.20 4.11
C GLU A 42 27.16 0.35 3.73
N LEU A 43 27.14 -0.96 4.00
CA LEU A 43 28.20 -1.88 3.57
C LEU A 43 28.22 -2.10 2.05
N ILE A 44 27.05 -2.29 1.42
CA ILE A 44 26.94 -2.44 -0.04
C ILE A 44 27.40 -1.16 -0.76
N GLN A 45 27.04 0.01 -0.24
CA GLN A 45 27.47 1.29 -0.81
C GLN A 45 28.99 1.45 -0.71
N ASN A 46 29.59 1.13 0.45
CA ASN A 46 31.05 1.14 0.61
C ASN A 46 31.73 0.18 -0.37
N ALA A 47 31.19 -1.02 -0.56
CA ALA A 47 31.70 -1.98 -1.53
C ALA A 47 31.60 -1.44 -2.96
N SER A 48 30.45 -0.87 -3.34
CA SER A 48 30.21 -0.31 -4.67
C SER A 48 31.14 0.86 -4.99
N ASP A 49 31.49 1.70 -4.01
CA ASP A 49 32.46 2.78 -4.18
C ASP A 49 33.90 2.23 -4.42
N CYS A 50 34.14 0.94 -4.16
CA CYS A 50 35.37 0.21 -4.46
C CYS A 50 35.32 -0.58 -5.78
N THR A 51 34.36 -0.29 -6.67
CA THR A 51 34.29 -0.97 -7.97
C THR A 51 35.46 -0.57 -8.87
N PRO A 52 36.16 -1.53 -9.52
CA PRO A 52 37.18 -1.22 -10.51
C PRO A 52 36.61 -0.37 -11.66
N LYS A 53 37.42 0.51 -12.26
CA LYS A 53 36.96 1.35 -13.38
C LYS A 53 36.45 0.47 -14.54
N GLY A 54 35.18 0.65 -14.91
CA GLY A 54 34.52 -0.11 -15.97
C GLY A 54 34.29 -1.59 -15.64
N GLY A 55 34.46 -1.99 -14.38
CA GLY A 55 34.19 -3.34 -13.89
C GLY A 55 32.95 -3.42 -13.01
N GLU A 56 32.75 -4.60 -12.44
CA GLU A 56 31.66 -4.92 -11.52
C GLU A 56 32.24 -5.65 -10.30
N ILE A 57 31.49 -5.67 -9.20
CA ILE A 57 31.84 -6.44 -8.00
C ILE A 57 30.79 -7.48 -7.65
N ASN A 58 31.22 -8.52 -6.97
CA ASN A 58 30.40 -9.53 -6.32
C ASN A 58 30.43 -9.32 -4.81
N ILE A 59 29.25 -9.33 -4.20
CA ILE A 59 29.08 -9.14 -2.75
C ILE A 59 28.58 -10.45 -2.14
N ASN A 60 29.16 -10.85 -1.01
CA ASN A 60 28.75 -12.04 -0.26
C ASN A 60 28.59 -11.75 1.24
N ILE A 61 27.46 -12.19 1.80
CA ILE A 61 27.09 -11.99 3.21
C ILE A 61 26.83 -13.36 3.86
N SER A 62 27.65 -13.76 4.83
CA SER A 62 27.45 -14.98 5.63
C SER A 62 27.10 -14.63 7.07
N VAL A 63 26.31 -15.49 7.72
CA VAL A 63 25.88 -15.38 9.13
C VAL A 63 26.28 -16.61 9.96
N ASP A 64 27.19 -17.46 9.45
CA ASP A 64 27.48 -18.77 10.04
C ASP A 64 28.25 -18.65 11.37
N ASN A 65 29.29 -17.81 11.40
CA ASN A 65 30.15 -17.58 12.57
C ASN A 65 30.18 -16.09 12.92
N GLY A 66 29.01 -15.52 13.16
CA GLY A 66 28.83 -14.06 13.14
C GLY A 66 28.59 -13.56 11.72
N LEU A 67 28.41 -12.25 11.56
CA LEU A 67 28.13 -11.64 10.26
C LEU A 67 29.45 -11.34 9.57
N GLU A 68 29.70 -12.00 8.43
CA GLU A 68 30.79 -11.68 7.51
C GLU A 68 30.21 -11.05 6.24
N PHE A 69 30.51 -9.76 6.02
CA PHE A 69 30.27 -9.08 4.76
C PHE A 69 31.56 -9.07 3.94
N SER A 70 31.50 -9.43 2.66
CA SER A 70 32.68 -9.54 1.80
C SER A 70 32.43 -9.10 0.36
N HIS A 71 33.45 -8.56 -0.30
CA HIS A 71 33.40 -8.19 -1.71
C HIS A 71 34.77 -8.30 -2.39
N ASP A 72 34.79 -8.35 -3.73
CA ASP A 72 35.99 -8.47 -4.59
C ASP A 72 36.37 -7.13 -5.26
N GLY A 73 36.02 -6.01 -4.63
CA GLY A 73 36.38 -4.67 -5.08
C GLY A 73 37.88 -4.35 -4.92
N VAL A 74 38.27 -3.14 -5.30
CA VAL A 74 39.68 -2.71 -5.27
C VAL A 74 40.27 -2.73 -3.83
N PRO A 75 41.57 -3.06 -3.68
CA PRO A 75 42.26 -3.05 -2.38
C PRO A 75 42.23 -1.68 -1.67
N PHE A 76 42.39 -1.70 -0.34
CA PHE A 76 42.47 -0.48 0.46
C PHE A 76 43.74 0.32 0.17
N THR A 77 43.61 1.62 -0.02
CA THR A 77 44.74 2.56 0.06
C THR A 77 44.94 3.05 1.49
N TYR A 78 46.08 3.68 1.76
CA TYR A 78 46.36 4.29 3.07
C TYR A 78 45.32 5.36 3.42
N GLU A 79 44.94 6.19 2.45
CA GLU A 79 43.89 7.21 2.60
C GLU A 79 42.55 6.58 2.95
N ASN A 80 42.15 5.48 2.28
CA ASN A 80 40.88 4.81 2.59
C ASN A 80 40.86 4.26 4.02
N LEU A 81 41.99 3.74 4.52
CA LEU A 81 42.08 3.25 5.90
C LEU A 81 42.03 4.39 6.91
N VAL A 82 42.70 5.51 6.64
CA VAL A 82 42.65 6.70 7.51
C VAL A 82 41.21 7.24 7.58
N ASP A 83 40.53 7.38 6.44
CA ASP A 83 39.13 7.82 6.38
C ASP A 83 38.22 6.85 7.14
N LEU A 84 38.42 5.54 6.99
CA LEU A 84 37.65 4.52 7.70
C LEU A 84 37.91 4.53 9.21
N ILE A 85 39.14 4.76 9.66
CA ILE A 85 39.48 4.76 11.09
C ILE A 85 39.04 6.07 11.76
N THR A 86 39.18 7.20 11.09
CA THR A 86 38.88 8.53 11.66
C THR A 86 37.43 8.97 11.43
N GLN A 87 36.78 8.44 10.39
CA GLN A 87 35.46 8.86 9.92
C GLN A 87 35.41 10.35 9.51
N ILE A 88 36.58 10.92 9.18
CA ILE A 88 36.71 12.25 8.60
C ILE A 88 36.85 12.04 7.08
N SER A 89 35.75 12.15 6.35
CA SER A 89 35.82 12.10 4.89
C SER A 89 36.41 13.40 4.35
N SER A 90 37.43 13.29 3.51
CA SER A 90 38.00 14.42 2.76
C SER A 90 37.30 14.66 1.41
N LYS A 91 36.26 13.88 1.08
CA LYS A 91 35.55 13.93 -0.21
C LYS A 91 34.45 15.00 -0.21
N GLU A 92 34.82 16.26 -0.03
CA GLU A 92 34.01 17.37 -0.53
C GLU A 92 34.61 17.78 -1.88
N ASN A 93 33.94 17.48 -3.01
CA ASN A 93 34.02 18.22 -4.28
C ASN A 93 33.08 17.64 -5.35
N ASP A 94 32.49 18.55 -6.14
CA ASP A 94 31.46 18.40 -7.19
C ASP A 94 31.77 17.46 -8.38
N SER A 95 32.80 16.61 -8.33
CA SER A 95 33.33 15.92 -9.51
C SER A 95 33.57 14.42 -9.40
N GLU A 96 33.36 13.77 -8.25
CA GLU A 96 33.44 12.32 -8.14
C GLU A 96 32.09 11.68 -7.79
N GLU A 97 31.63 10.75 -8.63
CA GLU A 97 30.39 9.97 -8.48
C GLU A 97 30.39 9.01 -7.27
N LYS A 98 31.15 9.28 -6.20
CA LYS A 98 31.20 8.43 -5.01
C LYS A 98 30.03 8.75 -4.10
N THR A 99 29.32 7.72 -3.64
CA THR A 99 27.99 7.87 -3.01
C THR A 99 28.10 8.25 -1.52
N GLY A 100 29.23 7.90 -0.87
CA GLY A 100 29.50 8.21 0.53
C GLY A 100 29.96 9.65 0.78
N LYS A 101 29.04 10.62 0.83
CA LYS A 101 29.36 12.04 1.12
C LYS A 101 29.73 12.32 2.58
N PHE A 102 29.13 11.60 3.54
CA PHE A 102 29.17 12.02 4.96
C PHE A 102 30.17 11.27 5.84
N GLY A 103 30.85 10.24 5.32
CA GLY A 103 31.88 9.51 6.08
C GLY A 103 31.42 8.80 7.35
N THR A 104 30.13 8.85 7.72
CA THR A 104 29.55 8.25 8.95
C THR A 104 28.81 6.93 8.72
N GLY A 105 28.61 6.53 7.47
CA GLY A 105 27.87 5.32 7.10
C GLY A 105 28.41 4.05 7.77
N PHE A 106 29.74 3.95 7.86
CA PHE A 106 30.39 2.82 8.53
C PHE A 106 30.14 2.79 10.04
N ILE A 107 30.05 3.96 10.72
CA ILE A 107 29.68 4.00 12.15
C ILE A 107 28.32 3.34 12.38
N SER A 108 27.34 3.56 11.48
CA SER A 108 26.01 2.96 11.64
C SER A 108 26.03 1.43 11.73
N THR A 109 27.01 0.77 11.13
CA THR A 109 27.19 -0.69 11.20
C THR A 109 27.60 -1.19 12.59
N HIS A 110 28.08 -0.29 13.48
CA HIS A 110 28.43 -0.64 14.86
C HIS A 110 27.20 -0.91 15.75
N LEU A 111 25.99 -0.66 15.23
CA LEU A 111 24.75 -1.29 15.67
C LEU A 111 24.90 -2.81 15.85
N LEU A 112 25.62 -3.46 14.93
CA LEU A 112 25.78 -4.91 14.92
C LEU A 112 26.81 -5.35 15.94
N SER A 113 27.94 -4.66 15.99
CA SER A 113 29.00 -4.88 16.96
C SER A 113 29.86 -3.63 17.10
N GLU A 114 30.18 -3.25 18.35
CA GLU A 114 31.08 -2.12 18.61
C GLU A 114 32.54 -2.42 18.23
N LYS A 115 32.87 -3.69 17.93
CA LYS A 115 34.16 -4.10 17.38
C LYS A 115 33.96 -4.75 16.01
N VAL A 116 34.73 -4.30 15.03
CA VAL A 116 34.68 -4.82 13.66
C VAL A 116 36.05 -5.32 13.26
N ASN A 117 36.14 -6.59 12.89
CA ASN A 117 37.36 -7.18 12.33
C ASN A 117 37.36 -6.99 10.82
N ILE A 118 38.41 -6.37 10.29
CA ILE A 118 38.57 -6.09 8.87
C ILE A 118 39.76 -6.88 8.37
N SER A 119 39.56 -7.64 7.30
CA SER A 119 40.65 -8.30 6.59
C SER A 119 40.57 -8.03 5.09
N GLY A 120 41.71 -8.04 4.42
CA GLY A 120 41.77 -7.77 2.99
C GLY A 120 43.19 -7.50 2.52
N VAL A 121 43.29 -6.66 1.48
CA VAL A 121 44.56 -6.27 0.89
C VAL A 121 44.78 -4.76 1.08
N PHE A 122 45.97 -4.40 1.53
CA PHE A 122 46.46 -3.02 1.60
C PHE A 122 47.41 -2.75 0.43
N LYS A 123 47.07 -1.79 -0.43
CA LYS A 123 47.90 -1.30 -1.53
C LYS A 123 48.79 -0.16 -1.02
N GLN A 124 50.08 -0.44 -0.85
CA GLN A 124 51.07 0.56 -0.45
C GLN A 124 51.56 1.38 -1.64
N SER A 125 51.78 0.71 -2.78
CA SER A 125 52.11 1.32 -4.08
C SER A 125 51.56 0.42 -5.19
N ASP A 126 51.72 0.80 -6.46
CA ASP A 126 51.18 0.02 -7.59
C ASP A 126 51.63 -1.44 -7.62
N ASP A 127 52.87 -1.72 -7.18
CA ASP A 127 53.45 -3.07 -7.19
C ASP A 127 53.53 -3.72 -5.80
N VAL A 128 53.18 -3.00 -4.72
CA VAL A 128 53.35 -3.48 -3.34
C VAL A 128 52.00 -3.61 -2.64
N HIS A 129 51.64 -4.87 -2.37
CA HIS A 129 50.40 -5.25 -1.71
C HIS A 129 50.68 -6.06 -0.44
N LYS A 130 49.94 -5.79 0.63
CA LYS A 130 50.13 -6.42 1.95
C LYS A 130 48.84 -7.00 2.48
N ASN A 131 48.94 -7.98 3.38
CA ASN A 131 47.77 -8.51 4.07
C ASN A 131 47.33 -7.46 5.10
N LEU A 132 46.07 -7.10 5.07
CA LEU A 132 45.46 -6.25 6.10
C LEU A 132 44.70 -7.15 7.06
N ASN A 133 44.96 -6.99 8.36
CA ASN A 133 44.12 -7.48 9.45
C ASN A 133 44.04 -6.36 10.49
N LEU A 134 42.85 -5.79 10.67
CA LEU A 134 42.63 -4.61 11.50
C LEU A 134 41.41 -4.82 12.38
N VAL A 135 41.46 -4.36 13.64
CA VAL A 135 40.28 -4.31 14.51
C VAL A 135 39.91 -2.85 14.72
N ILE A 136 38.73 -2.45 14.25
CA ILE A 136 38.17 -1.15 14.60
C ILE A 136 37.37 -1.31 15.88
N ASN A 137 37.82 -0.66 16.95
CA ASN A 137 37.21 -0.75 18.28
C ASN A 137 36.51 0.56 18.66
N ARG A 138 35.21 0.50 18.94
CA ARG A 138 34.35 1.61 19.37
C ARG A 138 33.71 1.41 20.75
N THR A 139 34.23 0.48 21.55
CA THR A 139 33.68 0.19 22.89
C THR A 139 33.87 1.29 23.92
N GLY A 140 34.65 2.34 23.60
CA GLY A 140 34.91 3.44 24.51
C GLY A 140 33.62 4.09 25.03
N THR A 141 33.59 4.35 26.34
CA THR A 141 32.49 5.01 27.05
C THR A 141 32.81 6.47 27.40
N SER A 142 33.99 6.94 27.01
CA SER A 142 34.43 8.33 27.12
C SER A 142 35.12 8.81 25.83
N TYR A 143 35.15 10.13 25.63
CA TYR A 143 35.89 10.75 24.52
C TYR A 143 37.36 10.32 24.49
N ALA A 144 38.01 10.29 25.66
CA ALA A 144 39.42 9.90 25.79
C ALA A 144 39.67 8.45 25.38
N GLU A 145 38.79 7.52 25.75
CA GLU A 145 38.88 6.12 25.33
C GLU A 145 38.75 5.97 23.81
N ILE A 146 37.75 6.60 23.20
CA ILE A 146 37.58 6.57 21.74
C ILE A 146 38.80 7.15 21.04
N ARG A 147 39.32 8.29 21.53
CA ARG A 147 40.54 8.91 20.99
C ARG A 147 41.74 7.98 21.05
N ASN A 148 41.95 7.28 22.17
CA ASN A 148 43.05 6.33 22.32
C ASN A 148 42.90 5.15 21.35
N THR A 149 41.70 4.59 21.20
CA THR A 149 41.49 3.49 20.22
C THR A 149 41.77 3.92 18.79
N ILE A 150 41.46 5.16 18.41
CA ILE A 150 41.80 5.71 17.08
C ILE A 150 43.33 5.81 16.92
N LYS A 151 44.04 6.34 17.92
CA LYS A 151 45.51 6.43 17.91
C LYS A 151 46.16 5.05 17.76
N ASP A 152 45.72 4.08 18.55
CA ASP A 152 46.24 2.71 18.52
C ASP A 152 46.04 2.08 17.13
N THR A 153 44.84 2.26 16.56
CA THR A 153 44.49 1.71 15.24
C THR A 153 45.29 2.36 14.12
N LEU A 154 45.54 3.67 14.18
CA LEU A 154 46.38 4.37 13.19
C LEU A 154 47.86 3.99 13.29
N ASN A 155 48.38 3.78 14.50
CA ASN A 155 49.76 3.29 14.68
C ASN A 155 49.97 1.91 14.03
N ILE A 156 48.95 1.03 14.05
CA ILE A 156 49.01 -0.26 13.34
C ILE A 156 49.17 -0.04 11.83
N ILE A 157 48.43 0.91 11.24
CA ILE A 157 48.52 1.21 9.80
C ILE A 157 49.85 1.89 9.45
N GLU A 158 50.38 2.76 10.30
CA GLU A 158 51.73 3.33 10.12
C GLU A 158 52.81 2.26 10.12
N ASN A 159 52.75 1.31 11.06
CA ASN A 159 53.68 0.19 11.11
C ASN A 159 53.55 -0.69 9.87
N LEU A 160 52.31 -0.98 9.43
CA LEU A 160 52.05 -1.74 8.20
C LEU A 160 52.62 -1.04 6.96
N LYS A 161 52.61 0.30 6.92
CA LYS A 161 53.19 1.08 5.83
C LYS A 161 54.72 1.01 5.82
N GLN A 162 55.37 0.95 6.99
CA GLN A 162 56.83 0.91 7.14
C GLN A 162 57.43 -0.51 7.00
N ASP A 163 56.60 -1.55 7.04
CA ASP A 163 57.07 -2.94 7.01
C ASP A 163 57.48 -3.43 5.60
N ASP A 164 58.76 -3.51 5.28
CA ASP A 164 59.22 -3.92 3.94
C ASP A 164 59.14 -5.44 3.64
N SER A 165 58.61 -6.26 4.57
CA SER A 165 58.89 -7.70 4.57
C SER A 165 57.93 -8.61 3.76
N VAL A 166 56.78 -8.11 3.27
CA VAL A 166 55.78 -8.97 2.63
C VAL A 166 55.07 -8.28 1.45
N ASN A 167 55.41 -8.67 0.22
CA ASN A 167 54.63 -8.32 -0.97
C ASN A 167 53.76 -9.51 -1.43
N ILE A 168 52.46 -9.31 -1.55
CA ILE A 168 51.50 -10.27 -2.08
C ILE A 168 51.54 -10.24 -3.60
N LYS A 169 51.97 -11.34 -4.22
CA LYS A 169 52.06 -11.48 -5.68
C LYS A 169 50.75 -11.92 -6.36
N ASN A 170 49.84 -12.55 -5.62
CA ASN A 170 48.56 -13.03 -6.16
C ASN A 170 47.38 -12.34 -5.48
N LEU A 171 46.79 -11.39 -6.21
CA LEU A 171 45.63 -10.61 -5.80
C LEU A 171 44.31 -11.25 -6.23
N ASP A 172 44.36 -12.17 -7.20
CA ASP A 172 43.16 -12.85 -7.69
C ASP A 172 42.49 -13.58 -6.52
N ARG A 173 41.18 -13.35 -6.37
CA ARG A 173 40.30 -13.99 -5.37
C ARG A 173 40.49 -13.50 -3.92
N ARG A 174 41.25 -12.44 -3.68
CA ARG A 174 41.31 -11.81 -2.35
C ARG A 174 40.08 -10.92 -2.14
N LEU A 175 39.34 -11.20 -1.07
CA LEU A 175 38.16 -10.43 -0.68
C LEU A 175 38.52 -9.41 0.39
N THR A 176 37.91 -8.25 0.33
CA THR A 176 37.75 -7.37 1.49
C THR A 176 36.63 -7.93 2.34
N LYS A 177 36.87 -8.10 3.65
CA LYS A 177 35.92 -8.69 4.59
C LYS A 177 35.75 -7.83 5.83
N PHE A 178 34.50 -7.66 6.26
CA PHE A 178 34.11 -7.06 7.52
C PHE A 178 33.37 -8.12 8.34
N HIS A 179 33.86 -8.37 9.55
CA HIS A 179 33.33 -9.40 10.43
C HIS A 179 32.85 -8.77 11.74
N TYR A 180 31.59 -9.05 12.08
CA TYR A 180 30.91 -8.57 13.27
C TYR A 180 30.53 -9.75 14.17
N ASP A 181 30.94 -9.69 15.44
CA ASP A 181 30.50 -10.67 16.42
C ASP A 181 29.00 -10.52 16.69
N CYS A 182 28.27 -11.63 16.61
CA CYS A 182 26.80 -11.69 16.70
C CYS A 182 26.34 -12.33 18.01
N SER A 183 27.01 -11.96 19.10
CA SER A 183 26.81 -12.57 20.41
C SER A 183 25.51 -12.16 21.10
N THR A 184 24.91 -11.01 20.76
CA THR A 184 23.69 -10.51 21.41
C THR A 184 22.41 -10.82 20.64
N GLN A 185 21.28 -10.89 21.34
CA GLN A 185 19.96 -11.04 20.72
C GLN A 185 19.58 -9.82 19.86
N GLU A 186 20.00 -8.63 20.26
CA GLU A 186 19.75 -7.38 19.54
C GLU A 186 20.46 -7.35 18.19
N THR A 187 21.71 -7.82 18.14
CA THR A 187 22.48 -7.97 16.90
C THR A 187 21.82 -8.99 15.96
N LYS A 188 21.40 -10.15 16.48
CA LYS A 188 20.72 -11.18 15.67
C LYS A 188 19.44 -10.64 15.04
N GLU A 189 18.66 -9.86 15.78
CA GLU A 189 17.45 -9.23 15.26
C GLU A 189 17.76 -8.14 14.21
N ALA A 190 18.81 -7.34 14.43
CA ALA A 190 19.27 -6.36 13.44
C ALA A 190 19.69 -7.01 12.12
N ILE A 191 20.40 -8.15 12.18
CA ILE A 191 20.79 -8.93 11.00
C ILE A 191 19.57 -9.48 10.29
N ARG A 192 18.64 -10.10 11.03
CA ARG A 192 17.41 -10.67 10.47
C ARG A 192 16.61 -9.61 9.72
N ILE A 193 16.38 -8.45 10.34
CA ILE A 193 15.65 -7.32 9.72
C ILE A 193 16.39 -6.79 8.49
N GLY A 194 17.70 -6.57 8.57
CA GLY A 194 18.49 -6.07 7.45
C GLY A 194 18.51 -7.01 6.25
N LEU A 195 18.64 -8.33 6.48
CA LEU A 195 18.59 -9.33 5.41
C LEU A 195 17.18 -9.49 4.82
N GLU A 196 16.14 -9.33 5.63
CA GLU A 196 14.76 -9.34 5.14
C GLU A 196 14.48 -8.13 4.23
N ASP A 197 15.00 -6.95 4.59
CA ASP A 197 14.92 -5.74 3.78
C ASP A 197 15.74 -5.87 2.48
N LEU A 198 16.97 -6.38 2.59
CA LEU A 198 17.86 -6.69 1.48
C LEU A 198 17.15 -7.56 0.43
N ASN A 199 16.57 -8.67 0.86
CA ASN A 199 15.88 -9.62 -0.01
C ASN A 199 14.74 -8.99 -0.83
N LYS A 200 14.09 -7.93 -0.31
CA LYS A 200 12.98 -7.24 -0.99
C LYS A 200 13.45 -6.25 -2.04
N THR A 201 14.63 -5.66 -1.86
CA THR A 201 15.09 -4.47 -2.60
C THR A 201 16.28 -4.76 -3.54
N VAL A 202 17.06 -5.82 -3.30
CA VAL A 202 18.17 -6.26 -4.19
C VAL A 202 17.77 -6.34 -5.66
N PRO A 203 16.59 -6.87 -6.06
CA PRO A 203 16.23 -6.89 -7.47
C PRO A 203 16.24 -5.50 -8.13
N PHE A 204 15.78 -4.47 -7.42
CA PHE A 204 15.81 -3.10 -7.93
C PHE A 204 17.21 -2.51 -7.93
N VAL A 205 18.02 -2.83 -6.92
CA VAL A 205 19.41 -2.36 -6.85
C VAL A 205 20.23 -2.91 -8.01
N LEU A 206 20.18 -4.21 -8.26
CA LEU A 206 20.90 -4.82 -9.39
C LEU A 206 20.40 -4.31 -10.74
N ALA A 207 19.09 -4.05 -10.88
CA ALA A 207 18.54 -3.54 -12.13
C ALA A 207 18.96 -2.09 -12.43
N LEU A 208 19.18 -1.28 -11.40
CA LEU A 208 19.53 0.15 -11.52
C LEU A 208 21.02 0.45 -11.38
N ASN A 209 21.81 -0.44 -10.78
CA ASN A 209 23.22 -0.24 -10.51
C ASN A 209 24.08 -1.23 -11.30
N GLY A 210 24.73 -0.74 -12.36
CA GLY A 210 25.65 -1.52 -13.19
C GLY A 210 27.02 -1.78 -12.58
N SER A 211 27.30 -1.34 -11.35
CA SER A 211 28.58 -1.64 -10.66
C SER A 211 28.55 -2.97 -9.91
N ILE A 212 27.39 -3.61 -9.73
CA ILE A 212 27.26 -4.83 -8.93
C ILE A 212 26.75 -5.97 -9.81
N SER A 213 27.61 -6.98 -9.99
CA SER A 213 27.31 -8.20 -10.76
C SER A 213 26.33 -9.11 -10.00
N SER A 214 26.62 -9.34 -8.71
CA SER A 214 25.83 -10.24 -7.88
C SER A 214 25.87 -9.89 -6.39
N ILE A 215 24.79 -10.26 -5.69
CA ILE A 215 24.72 -10.19 -4.23
C ILE A 215 24.27 -11.56 -3.73
N SER A 216 25.08 -12.18 -2.87
CA SER A 216 24.77 -13.45 -2.22
C SER A 216 24.63 -13.29 -0.72
N TYR A 217 23.64 -13.94 -0.13
CA TYR A 217 23.53 -14.08 1.32
C TYR A 217 22.91 -15.42 1.71
N SER A 218 23.45 -16.08 2.75
CA SER A 218 22.89 -17.33 3.32
C SER A 218 22.49 -18.39 2.28
N GLY A 219 23.37 -18.64 1.28
CA GLY A 219 23.12 -19.62 0.21
C GLY A 219 22.11 -19.18 -0.87
N THR A 220 21.65 -17.93 -0.82
CA THR A 220 20.81 -17.31 -1.84
C THR A 220 21.65 -16.33 -2.67
N GLU A 221 21.62 -16.47 -4.00
CA GLU A 221 22.32 -15.60 -4.96
C GLU A 221 21.30 -14.79 -5.78
N PHE A 222 21.53 -13.48 -5.89
CA PHE A 222 20.86 -12.61 -6.84
C PHE A 222 21.83 -12.15 -7.91
N LYS A 223 21.41 -12.23 -9.17
CA LYS A 223 22.18 -11.74 -10.32
C LYS A 223 21.28 -11.29 -11.45
N ILE A 224 21.84 -10.48 -12.35
CA ILE A 224 21.18 -10.10 -13.59
C ILE A 224 21.09 -11.35 -14.50
N GLY A 225 19.88 -11.66 -14.95
CA GLY A 225 19.61 -12.74 -15.90
C GLY A 225 19.64 -12.23 -17.33
N THR A 226 18.66 -11.39 -17.67
CA THR A 226 18.54 -10.76 -18.99
C THR A 226 18.31 -9.27 -18.85
N ASP A 227 18.83 -8.51 -19.80
CA ASP A 227 18.65 -7.07 -19.88
C ASP A 227 18.25 -6.72 -21.31
N ARG A 228 17.04 -6.21 -21.49
CA ARG A 228 16.46 -5.96 -22.81
C ARG A 228 15.73 -4.64 -22.89
N HIS A 229 15.65 -4.11 -24.10
CA HIS A 229 14.86 -2.91 -24.40
C HIS A 229 13.54 -3.30 -25.04
N LEU A 230 12.44 -2.68 -24.58
CA LEU A 230 11.10 -2.79 -25.13
C LEU A 230 10.63 -1.38 -25.51
N GLY A 231 10.97 -0.94 -26.72
CA GLY A 231 10.78 0.47 -27.12
C GLY A 231 11.64 1.40 -26.26
N ASP A 232 11.03 2.43 -25.68
CA ASP A 232 11.71 3.43 -24.83
C ASP A 232 11.89 2.98 -23.36
N TYR A 233 11.77 1.67 -23.09
CA TYR A 233 11.82 1.10 -21.75
C TYR A 233 12.85 -0.01 -21.70
N ARG A 234 13.48 -0.19 -20.55
CA ARG A 234 14.38 -1.30 -20.25
C ARG A 234 13.66 -2.28 -19.33
N VAL A 235 13.79 -3.57 -19.57
CA VAL A 235 13.31 -4.63 -18.67
C VAL A 235 14.51 -5.46 -18.27
N VAL A 236 14.81 -5.47 -16.97
CA VAL A 236 15.90 -6.24 -16.39
C VAL A 236 15.32 -7.39 -15.59
N GLU A 237 15.64 -8.61 -16.00
CA GLU A 237 15.33 -9.82 -15.25
C GLU A 237 16.42 -10.05 -14.19
N ILE A 238 15.99 -10.23 -12.95
CA ILE A 238 16.85 -10.63 -11.84
C ILE A 238 16.51 -12.07 -11.47
N ILE A 239 17.53 -12.91 -11.45
CA ILE A 239 17.43 -14.32 -11.05
C ILE A 239 17.83 -14.41 -9.59
N LYS A 240 16.92 -14.94 -8.77
CA LYS A 240 17.20 -15.34 -7.38
C LYS A 240 17.29 -16.85 -7.31
N LYS A 241 18.48 -17.37 -7.01
CA LYS A 241 18.73 -18.79 -6.83
C LYS A 241 18.91 -19.09 -5.34
N SER A 242 18.11 -20.01 -4.79
CA SER A 242 18.22 -20.44 -3.39
C SER A 242 18.04 -21.95 -3.32
N ASN A 243 19.09 -22.67 -2.89
CA ASN A 243 19.14 -24.13 -2.93
C ASN A 243 18.78 -24.69 -4.33
N GLU A 244 17.56 -25.22 -4.49
CA GLU A 244 17.01 -25.76 -5.74
C GLU A 244 15.88 -24.90 -6.37
N LYS A 245 15.47 -23.82 -5.69
CA LYS A 245 14.42 -22.92 -6.20
C LYS A 245 15.04 -21.77 -6.98
N MET A 246 14.43 -21.44 -8.11
CA MET A 246 14.77 -20.30 -8.93
C MET A 246 13.57 -19.39 -9.07
N ASP A 247 13.65 -18.19 -8.49
CA ASP A 247 12.66 -17.13 -8.64
C ASP A 247 13.19 -16.09 -9.65
N ARG A 248 12.28 -15.44 -10.39
CA ARG A 248 12.60 -14.42 -11.39
C ARG A 248 11.82 -13.15 -11.11
N TYR A 249 12.47 -12.00 -11.18
CA TYR A 249 11.87 -10.69 -11.01
C TYR A 249 12.14 -9.87 -12.26
N ASN A 250 11.09 -9.34 -12.91
CA ASN A 250 11.27 -8.42 -14.04
C ASN A 250 11.05 -6.99 -13.56
N ILE A 251 12.08 -6.18 -13.69
CA ILE A 251 12.05 -4.76 -13.32
C ILE A 251 11.96 -3.94 -14.60
N LEU A 252 10.81 -3.28 -14.80
CA LEU A 252 10.61 -2.34 -15.92
C LEU A 252 11.09 -0.97 -15.49
N ILE A 253 11.98 -0.37 -16.28
CA ILE A 253 12.65 0.90 -16.01
C ILE A 253 12.42 1.86 -17.19
N LYS A 254 12.06 3.10 -16.88
CA LYS A 254 12.08 4.24 -17.83
C LYS A 254 13.00 5.30 -17.27
N THR A 255 13.91 5.83 -18.10
CA THR A 255 14.94 6.78 -17.66
C THR A 255 15.00 8.00 -18.57
N GLU A 256 15.14 9.19 -17.97
CA GLU A 256 15.41 10.46 -18.66
C GLU A 256 16.28 11.35 -17.75
N ASN A 257 17.38 11.91 -18.30
CA ASN A 257 18.24 12.89 -17.62
C ASN A 257 18.63 12.49 -16.17
N GLU A 258 19.14 11.26 -15.98
CA GLU A 258 19.53 10.66 -14.68
C GLU A 258 18.37 10.26 -13.74
N VAL A 259 17.12 10.57 -14.09
CA VAL A 259 15.94 10.18 -13.32
C VAL A 259 15.37 8.91 -13.93
N SER A 260 15.20 7.89 -13.11
CA SER A 260 14.56 6.63 -13.50
C SER A 260 13.33 6.38 -12.66
N ILE A 261 12.27 5.85 -13.28
CA ILE A 261 11.17 5.21 -12.55
C ILE A 261 11.21 3.70 -12.82
N ALA A 262 10.84 2.91 -11.81
CA ALA A 262 10.91 1.45 -11.94
C ALA A 262 9.70 0.75 -11.31
N LEU A 263 9.22 -0.31 -11.96
CA LEU A 263 8.09 -1.16 -11.55
C LEU A 263 8.50 -2.63 -11.49
N LEU A 264 7.90 -3.39 -10.58
CA LEU A 264 7.92 -4.84 -10.65
C LEU A 264 6.80 -5.30 -11.61
N VAL A 265 7.14 -6.14 -12.58
CA VAL A 265 6.20 -6.58 -13.61
C VAL A 265 6.27 -8.08 -13.85
N GLN A 266 5.21 -8.64 -14.40
CA GLN A 266 5.19 -9.96 -14.99
C GLN A 266 4.76 -9.83 -16.45
N GLU A 267 5.57 -10.37 -17.36
CA GLU A 267 5.22 -10.45 -18.78
C GLU A 267 4.26 -11.62 -18.97
N ILE A 268 3.08 -11.33 -19.51
CA ILE A 268 2.09 -12.34 -19.90
C ILE A 268 2.35 -12.75 -21.34
N ASP A 269 2.59 -11.78 -22.21
CA ASP A 269 2.99 -11.94 -23.62
C ASP A 269 3.89 -10.77 -24.05
N THR A 270 4.25 -10.69 -25.35
CA THR A 270 5.14 -9.66 -25.90
C THR A 270 4.69 -8.21 -25.73
N GLN A 271 3.41 -7.93 -25.49
CA GLN A 271 2.87 -6.56 -25.34
C GLN A 271 2.05 -6.37 -24.06
N LYS A 272 1.57 -7.45 -23.45
CA LYS A 272 0.74 -7.46 -22.26
C LYS A 272 1.56 -7.74 -21.01
N ILE A 273 1.55 -6.76 -20.12
CA ILE A 273 2.24 -6.79 -18.85
C ILE A 273 1.22 -6.74 -17.71
N LYS A 274 1.51 -7.49 -16.65
CA LYS A 274 0.85 -7.36 -15.35
C LYS A 274 1.75 -6.57 -14.41
N VAL A 275 1.22 -5.50 -13.84
CA VAL A 275 1.96 -4.71 -12.84
C VAL A 275 1.82 -5.40 -11.49
N LEU A 276 2.94 -5.71 -10.84
CA LEU A 276 2.95 -6.36 -9.53
C LEU A 276 3.07 -5.31 -8.42
N PRO A 277 2.51 -5.59 -7.22
CA PRO A 277 2.69 -4.71 -6.08
C PRO A 277 4.15 -4.71 -5.61
N TYR A 278 4.59 -3.61 -5.02
CA TYR A 278 5.85 -3.61 -4.28
C TYR A 278 5.74 -4.47 -3.02
N PRO A 279 6.84 -5.08 -2.55
CA PRO A 279 6.89 -5.70 -1.23
C PRO A 279 6.50 -4.72 -0.11
N ASN A 280 6.00 -5.24 1.00
CA ASN A 280 5.73 -4.42 2.18
C ASN A 280 7.01 -3.72 2.67
N ASN A 281 6.87 -2.46 3.10
CA ASN A 281 7.96 -1.59 3.54
C ASN A 281 9.05 -1.38 2.47
N PHE A 282 8.67 -1.28 1.19
CA PHE A 282 9.61 -1.00 0.11
C PHE A 282 9.90 0.51 -0.01
N PRO A 283 11.16 0.97 0.05
CA PRO A 283 11.52 2.39 -0.15
C PRO A 283 11.10 2.91 -1.52
N LYS A 284 10.44 4.07 -1.59
CA LYS A 284 10.00 4.65 -2.86
C LYS A 284 11.06 5.50 -3.55
N LEU A 285 12.08 5.95 -2.82
CA LEU A 285 13.17 6.75 -3.36
C LEU A 285 14.50 6.00 -3.27
N PHE A 286 15.26 6.07 -4.35
CA PHE A 286 16.60 5.51 -4.47
C PHE A 286 17.56 6.64 -4.91
N CYS A 287 18.75 6.65 -4.32
CA CYS A 287 19.87 7.45 -4.78
C CYS A 287 21.06 6.49 -4.93
N LYS A 288 21.10 5.78 -6.06
CA LYS A 288 21.89 4.55 -6.34
C LYS A 288 21.49 3.34 -5.48
N PHE A 289 21.20 3.56 -4.20
CA PHE A 289 20.73 2.58 -3.23
C PHE A 289 19.42 3.05 -2.59
N PRO A 290 18.64 2.15 -1.96
CA PRO A 290 17.37 2.50 -1.34
C PRO A 290 17.53 3.54 -0.23
N LEU A 291 16.63 4.52 -0.17
CA LEU A 291 16.52 5.47 0.95
C LEU A 291 15.50 4.94 1.97
N VAL A 292 15.98 4.14 2.92
CA VAL A 292 15.14 3.46 3.93
C VAL A 292 14.48 4.48 4.84
N GLY A 293 13.15 4.54 4.87
CA GLY A 293 12.37 5.64 5.47
C GLY A 293 11.40 6.32 4.48
N THR A 294 11.61 6.10 3.18
CA THR A 294 10.79 6.67 2.10
C THR A 294 9.63 5.76 1.66
N GLU A 295 9.24 4.75 2.44
CA GLU A 295 8.20 3.76 2.07
C GLU A 295 6.83 4.40 1.86
N THR A 296 6.56 5.48 2.58
CA THR A 296 5.29 6.23 2.52
C THR A 296 5.36 7.46 1.62
N PHE A 297 6.46 7.67 0.88
CA PHE A 297 6.59 8.80 -0.03
C PHE A 297 5.46 8.79 -1.05
N SER A 298 4.86 9.96 -1.29
CA SER A 298 3.63 10.12 -2.08
C SER A 298 3.84 9.98 -3.60
N PHE A 299 4.37 8.83 -4.04
CA PHE A 299 4.54 8.47 -5.44
C PHE A 299 4.22 6.98 -5.67
N PRO A 300 3.44 6.63 -6.71
CA PRO A 300 2.93 5.27 -6.87
C PRO A 300 4.04 4.29 -7.28
N VAL A 301 5.01 4.76 -8.06
CA VAL A 301 6.15 3.98 -8.54
C VAL A 301 7.44 4.39 -7.84
N MET A 302 8.47 3.55 -7.87
CA MET A 302 9.78 3.90 -7.31
C MET A 302 10.50 4.87 -8.22
N ILE A 303 11.21 5.84 -7.62
CA ILE A 303 12.05 6.82 -8.30
C ILE A 303 13.50 6.61 -7.88
N ASN A 304 14.40 6.52 -8.86
CA ASN A 304 15.84 6.55 -8.66
C ASN A 304 16.44 7.78 -9.33
N CYS A 305 17.25 8.54 -8.60
CA CYS A 305 18.12 9.56 -9.18
C CYS A 305 19.44 9.61 -8.43
N SER A 306 20.55 9.44 -9.15
CA SER A 306 21.91 9.46 -8.61
C SER A 306 22.32 10.84 -8.06
N LYS A 307 21.57 11.89 -8.42
CA LYS A 307 21.83 13.30 -8.07
C LYS A 307 20.91 13.86 -7.00
N PHE A 308 20.07 13.03 -6.37
CA PHE A 308 19.25 13.51 -5.26
C PHE A 308 20.14 14.08 -4.15
N ASP A 309 19.75 15.26 -3.66
CA ASP A 309 20.26 15.81 -2.42
C ASP A 309 19.52 15.15 -1.25
N VAL A 310 20.21 14.23 -0.58
CA VAL A 310 19.65 13.33 0.45
C VAL A 310 19.93 13.83 1.86
N GLU A 311 19.05 13.49 2.80
CA GLU A 311 19.31 13.75 4.21
C GLU A 311 20.57 13.02 4.71
N LYS A 312 21.17 13.49 5.81
CA LYS A 312 22.39 12.90 6.39
C LYS A 312 22.22 11.40 6.67
N ASP A 313 21.02 11.03 7.14
CA ASP A 313 20.68 9.66 7.47
C ASP A 313 20.09 8.84 6.30
N ARG A 314 20.12 9.39 5.08
CA ARG A 314 19.70 8.71 3.85
C ARG A 314 18.33 8.02 3.96
N ASP A 315 17.46 8.57 4.78
CA ASP A 315 16.07 8.16 5.01
C ASP A 315 15.06 9.05 4.28
N GLY A 316 15.56 10.07 3.58
CA GLY A 316 14.78 11.00 2.79
C GLY A 316 15.63 11.85 1.85
N ILE A 317 14.96 12.78 1.17
CA ILE A 317 15.57 13.82 0.35
C ILE A 317 15.24 15.19 0.94
N HIS A 318 16.10 16.18 0.70
CA HIS A 318 15.79 17.56 1.03
C HIS A 318 14.67 18.06 0.10
N GLU A 319 13.41 17.96 0.55
CA GLU A 319 12.22 18.26 -0.26
C GLU A 319 12.14 19.74 -0.71
N GLY A 320 12.81 20.65 0.01
CA GLY A 320 12.92 22.07 -0.37
C GLY A 320 14.02 22.38 -1.39
N ASN A 321 14.86 21.41 -1.74
CA ASN A 321 15.97 21.61 -2.69
C ASN A 321 15.42 21.79 -4.13
N HIS A 322 15.95 22.80 -4.84
CA HIS A 322 15.48 23.16 -6.19
C HIS A 322 15.67 22.03 -7.22
N ASP A 323 16.83 21.38 -7.21
CA ASP A 323 17.16 20.31 -8.15
C ASP A 323 16.33 19.06 -7.86
N ASN A 324 16.12 18.72 -6.59
CA ASN A 324 15.22 17.63 -6.20
C ASN A 324 13.79 17.85 -6.76
N ILE A 325 13.27 19.06 -6.69
CA ILE A 325 11.96 19.41 -7.28
C ILE A 325 11.98 19.22 -8.80
N ILE A 326 13.07 19.58 -9.49
CA ILE A 326 13.24 19.36 -10.93
C ILE A 326 13.23 17.85 -11.24
N TYR A 327 14.00 17.05 -10.50
CA TYR A 327 14.03 15.59 -10.69
C TYR A 327 12.67 14.95 -10.47
N LEU A 328 11.92 15.37 -9.46
CA LEU A 328 10.56 14.91 -9.22
C LEU A 328 9.60 15.29 -10.36
N LYS A 329 9.74 16.49 -10.95
CA LYS A 329 8.97 16.88 -12.14
C LYS A 329 9.29 15.99 -13.34
N THR A 330 10.56 15.61 -13.54
CA THR A 330 10.94 14.63 -14.56
C THR A 330 10.30 13.27 -14.28
N ALA A 331 10.32 12.80 -13.02
CA ALA A 331 9.65 11.56 -12.64
C ALA A 331 8.13 11.58 -12.92
N ILE A 332 7.45 12.72 -12.73
CA ILE A 332 6.03 12.89 -13.07
C ILE A 332 5.80 12.71 -14.58
N LYS A 333 6.66 13.28 -15.44
CA LYS A 333 6.58 13.11 -16.90
C LYS A 333 6.77 11.64 -17.29
N LEU A 334 7.81 11.01 -16.75
CA LEU A 334 8.07 9.59 -16.97
C LEU A 334 6.87 8.72 -16.55
N TYR A 335 6.24 9.06 -15.42
CA TYR A 335 5.05 8.37 -14.93
C TYR A 335 3.85 8.56 -15.86
N GLU A 336 3.59 9.79 -16.31
CA GLU A 336 2.50 10.13 -17.24
C GLU A 336 2.63 9.35 -18.56
N ASP A 337 3.83 9.24 -19.11
CA ASP A 337 4.09 8.44 -20.30
C ASP A 337 3.85 6.96 -20.04
N LEU A 338 4.31 6.45 -18.88
CA LEU A 338 4.20 5.04 -18.52
C LEU A 338 2.76 4.60 -18.26
N ILE A 339 1.97 5.36 -17.49
CA ILE A 339 0.55 5.06 -17.21
C ILE A 339 -0.28 5.14 -18.50
N SER A 340 0.02 6.10 -19.39
CA SER A 340 -0.65 6.23 -20.69
C SER A 340 -0.35 5.04 -21.60
N LEU A 341 0.91 4.58 -21.63
CA LEU A 341 1.28 3.37 -22.36
C LEU A 341 0.63 2.12 -21.77
N ALA A 342 0.66 1.98 -20.46
CA ALA A 342 0.06 0.84 -19.75
C ALA A 342 -1.44 0.72 -20.05
N CYS A 343 -2.12 1.87 -20.11
CA CYS A 343 -3.51 1.97 -20.54
C CYS A 343 -3.69 1.54 -22.02
N LYS A 344 -2.90 2.11 -22.93
CA LYS A 344 -2.94 1.79 -24.38
C LYS A 344 -2.71 0.30 -24.66
N ASN A 345 -1.77 -0.31 -23.96
CA ASN A 345 -1.39 -1.71 -24.11
C ASN A 345 -2.24 -2.66 -23.23
N LYS A 346 -3.28 -2.15 -22.57
CA LYS A 346 -4.22 -2.93 -21.74
C LYS A 346 -3.51 -3.78 -20.68
N TRP A 347 -2.53 -3.19 -20.00
CA TRP A 347 -1.85 -3.87 -18.88
C TRP A 347 -2.83 -4.23 -17.77
N GLU A 348 -2.48 -5.26 -17.02
CA GLU A 348 -3.26 -5.76 -15.88
C GLU A 348 -2.79 -5.15 -14.56
N ASP A 349 -3.70 -5.12 -13.58
CA ASP A 349 -3.43 -4.67 -12.21
C ASP A 349 -2.91 -3.22 -12.09
N LEU A 350 -3.42 -2.31 -12.94
CA LEU A 350 -3.04 -0.90 -12.99
C LEU A 350 -3.28 -0.13 -11.67
N TYR A 351 -4.10 -0.64 -10.76
CA TYR A 351 -4.25 -0.06 -9.42
C TYR A 351 -2.89 0.02 -8.67
N ASN A 352 -1.93 -0.86 -8.98
CA ASN A 352 -0.57 -0.82 -8.43
C ASN A 352 0.23 0.42 -8.88
N MET A 353 -0.17 1.06 -9.98
CA MET A 353 0.40 2.32 -10.47
C MET A 353 -0.38 3.56 -10.01
N CYS A 354 -1.45 3.38 -9.25
CA CYS A 354 -2.33 4.47 -8.79
C CYS A 354 -2.35 4.59 -7.27
N PHE A 355 -2.05 3.50 -6.55
CA PHE A 355 -2.00 3.52 -5.10
C PHE A 355 -0.80 4.31 -4.59
N THR A 356 -1.09 5.33 -3.79
CA THR A 356 -0.13 6.08 -2.98
C THR A 356 -0.62 6.07 -1.53
N PRO A 357 0.21 5.64 -0.56
CA PRO A 357 -0.17 5.68 0.84
C PRO A 357 -0.56 7.11 1.24
N LYS A 358 -1.74 7.26 1.83
CA LYS A 358 -2.33 8.57 2.12
C LYS A 358 -1.73 9.11 3.42
N LYS A 359 -0.66 9.90 3.34
CA LYS A 359 -0.16 10.81 4.39
C LYS A 359 1.07 11.59 3.90
N ASN A 360 1.08 12.91 4.12
CA ASN A 360 2.17 13.65 4.75
C ASN A 360 1.75 15.11 4.95
N ASN A 361 2.03 15.67 6.13
CA ASN A 361 1.75 17.06 6.52
C ASN A 361 2.62 18.09 5.76
N ASN A 362 3.14 17.73 4.57
CA ASN A 362 4.06 18.54 3.78
C ASN A 362 3.43 18.93 2.44
N SER A 363 3.48 20.23 2.15
CA SER A 363 2.97 20.86 0.93
C SER A 363 3.50 20.20 -0.37
N LEU A 364 4.76 19.76 -0.43
CA LEU A 364 5.33 19.13 -1.64
C LEU A 364 4.63 17.81 -1.95
N GLN A 365 4.56 16.90 -0.98
CA GLN A 365 3.98 15.57 -1.17
C GLN A 365 2.47 15.63 -1.42
N GLU A 366 1.75 16.57 -0.79
CA GLU A 366 0.34 16.83 -1.12
C GLU A 366 0.17 17.28 -2.58
N ASN A 367 1.05 18.17 -3.06
CA ASN A 367 1.04 18.62 -4.44
C ASN A 367 1.40 17.49 -5.42
N LEU A 368 2.37 16.63 -5.08
CA LEU A 368 2.71 15.45 -5.85
C LEU A 368 1.51 14.50 -5.95
N TYR A 369 0.88 14.17 -4.82
CA TYR A 369 -0.31 13.32 -4.78
C TYR A 369 -1.41 13.84 -5.70
N LYS A 370 -1.76 15.14 -5.60
CA LYS A 370 -2.77 15.78 -6.46
C LYS A 370 -2.38 15.74 -7.94
N THR A 371 -1.11 16.02 -8.24
CA THR A 371 -0.59 16.03 -9.61
C THR A 371 -0.62 14.64 -10.23
N ILE A 372 -0.16 13.62 -9.51
CA ILE A 372 -0.18 12.23 -9.97
C ILE A 372 -1.60 11.74 -10.17
N LYS A 373 -2.50 12.03 -9.21
CA LYS A 373 -3.90 11.65 -9.28
C LYS A 373 -4.57 12.20 -10.54
N SER A 374 -4.32 13.45 -10.90
CA SER A 374 -4.89 14.03 -12.13
C SER A 374 -4.36 13.39 -13.43
N LYS A 375 -3.22 12.70 -13.40
CA LYS A 375 -2.68 11.99 -14.59
C LYS A 375 -3.44 10.72 -14.96
N TYR A 376 -4.07 10.06 -13.99
CA TYR A 376 -4.71 8.77 -14.24
C TYR A 376 -6.24 8.77 -14.11
N GLU A 377 -6.84 9.73 -13.41
CA GLU A 377 -8.29 9.72 -13.11
C GLU A 377 -9.20 9.67 -14.34
N GLN A 378 -8.75 10.23 -15.46
CA GLN A 378 -9.49 10.27 -16.73
C GLN A 378 -9.07 9.17 -17.70
N LEU A 379 -8.09 8.33 -17.34
CA LEU A 379 -7.65 7.23 -18.18
C LEU A 379 -8.53 5.98 -17.93
N PRO A 380 -8.90 5.20 -18.96
CA PRO A 380 -9.67 3.97 -18.80
C PRO A 380 -8.80 2.84 -18.23
N ILE A 381 -8.58 2.85 -16.91
CA ILE A 381 -7.63 1.98 -16.21
C ILE A 381 -8.28 0.96 -15.27
N VAL A 382 -9.56 1.15 -14.94
CA VAL A 382 -10.29 0.29 -14.00
C VAL A 382 -11.06 -0.76 -14.82
N ASP A 383 -10.78 -2.05 -14.62
CA ASP A 383 -11.65 -3.11 -15.12
C ASP A 383 -12.99 -3.05 -14.38
N VAL A 384 -14.09 -2.92 -15.14
CA VAL A 384 -15.42 -2.65 -14.58
C VAL A 384 -16.48 -3.58 -15.12
N ASN A 385 -17.52 -3.78 -14.28
CA ASN A 385 -18.81 -4.26 -14.71
C ASN A 385 -19.76 -3.08 -14.91
N LEU A 386 -20.68 -3.22 -15.87
CA LEU A 386 -21.82 -2.36 -16.09
C LEU A 386 -23.05 -3.25 -16.26
N ASN A 387 -24.14 -2.96 -15.55
CA ASN A 387 -25.36 -3.77 -15.58
C ASN A 387 -25.08 -5.25 -15.29
N GLY A 388 -24.15 -5.51 -14.36
CA GLY A 388 -23.81 -6.84 -13.90
C GLY A 388 -22.89 -7.68 -14.79
N VAL A 389 -22.50 -7.17 -15.95
CA VAL A 389 -21.60 -7.85 -16.89
C VAL A 389 -20.30 -7.08 -17.08
N TYR A 390 -19.22 -7.79 -17.40
CA TYR A 390 -17.94 -7.17 -17.70
C TYR A 390 -18.05 -6.21 -18.89
N SER A 391 -17.59 -4.98 -18.72
CA SER A 391 -17.73 -3.88 -19.69
C SER A 391 -16.39 -3.30 -20.14
N GLY A 392 -15.28 -4.01 -19.92
CA GLY A 392 -13.95 -3.52 -20.27
C GLY A 392 -13.37 -2.59 -19.21
N LYS A 393 -12.63 -1.57 -19.65
CA LYS A 393 -12.00 -0.59 -18.77
C LYS A 393 -12.71 0.76 -18.80
N ALA A 394 -12.89 1.38 -17.65
CA ALA A 394 -13.43 2.72 -17.49
C ALA A 394 -12.51 3.62 -16.67
N ALA A 395 -12.71 4.93 -16.82
CA ALA A 395 -12.02 5.95 -16.06
C ALA A 395 -12.73 6.20 -14.72
N LEU A 396 -11.97 6.64 -13.71
CA LEU A 396 -12.54 7.02 -12.41
C LEU A 396 -13.44 8.26 -12.54
N LYS A 397 -13.04 9.19 -13.42
CA LYS A 397 -13.76 10.43 -13.74
C LYS A 397 -13.91 10.62 -15.23
N ASN A 398 -15.02 11.23 -15.63
CA ASN A 398 -15.23 11.65 -17.02
C ASN A 398 -14.46 12.95 -17.35
N ASN A 399 -14.58 13.42 -18.60
CA ASN A 399 -13.98 14.66 -19.08
C ASN A 399 -14.47 15.92 -18.34
N LYS A 400 -15.61 15.84 -17.63
CA LYS A 400 -16.16 16.92 -16.78
C LYS A 400 -15.72 16.79 -15.31
N SER A 401 -14.82 15.86 -15.00
CA SER A 401 -14.35 15.53 -13.64
C SER A 401 -15.43 14.95 -12.72
N GLU A 402 -16.52 14.41 -13.26
CA GLU A 402 -17.57 13.74 -12.51
C GLU A 402 -17.20 12.25 -12.33
N HIS A 403 -17.48 11.70 -11.13
CA HIS A 403 -17.22 10.29 -10.83
C HIS A 403 -18.09 9.37 -11.68
N GLN A 404 -17.48 8.33 -12.26
CA GLN A 404 -18.18 7.34 -13.08
C GLN A 404 -18.27 5.96 -12.43
N ILE A 405 -17.37 5.68 -11.49
CA ILE A 405 -17.21 4.37 -10.88
C ILE A 405 -17.62 4.43 -9.42
N GLY A 406 -18.60 3.63 -9.05
CA GLY A 406 -18.98 3.38 -7.66
C GLY A 406 -18.24 2.16 -7.13
N VAL A 407 -17.47 2.30 -6.05
CA VAL A 407 -16.72 1.18 -5.48
C VAL A 407 -17.47 0.59 -4.28
N PRO A 408 -17.97 -0.65 -4.35
CA PRO A 408 -18.61 -1.31 -3.21
C PRO A 408 -17.62 -1.45 -2.04
N ILE A 409 -18.05 -1.11 -0.83
CA ILE A 409 -17.30 -1.32 0.39
C ILE A 409 -18.19 -1.91 1.48
N CYS A 410 -17.65 -2.86 2.24
CA CYS A 410 -18.32 -3.44 3.38
C CYS A 410 -17.43 -3.29 4.63
N ASP A 411 -18.05 -2.95 5.76
CA ASP A 411 -17.35 -2.84 7.04
C ASP A 411 -16.93 -4.22 7.59
N LYS A 412 -17.58 -5.30 7.13
CA LYS A 412 -17.26 -6.69 7.47
C LYS A 412 -16.57 -7.36 6.31
N GLU A 413 -15.29 -7.67 6.47
CA GLU A 413 -14.45 -8.22 5.41
C GLU A 413 -15.04 -9.53 4.86
N GLU A 414 -15.54 -10.40 5.74
CA GLU A 414 -16.13 -11.68 5.40
C GLU A 414 -17.43 -11.59 4.57
N LEU A 415 -18.09 -10.43 4.54
CA LEU A 415 -19.31 -10.17 3.76
C LEU A 415 -19.06 -9.29 2.54
N SER A 416 -17.82 -8.90 2.27
CA SER A 416 -17.50 -7.93 1.21
C SER A 416 -17.86 -8.45 -0.18
N ASP A 417 -17.60 -9.72 -0.45
CA ASP A 417 -17.94 -10.35 -1.73
C ASP A 417 -19.45 -10.52 -1.91
N GLU A 418 -20.16 -10.93 -0.86
CA GLU A 418 -21.64 -11.04 -0.89
C GLU A 418 -22.27 -9.67 -1.13
N PHE A 419 -21.73 -8.62 -0.51
CA PHE A 419 -22.16 -7.25 -0.75
C PHE A 419 -21.82 -6.77 -2.17
N TRP A 420 -20.62 -7.08 -2.68
CA TRP A 420 -20.25 -6.76 -4.06
C TRP A 420 -21.23 -7.40 -5.06
N GLU A 421 -21.62 -8.66 -4.86
CA GLU A 421 -22.60 -9.34 -5.73
C GLU A 421 -23.95 -8.64 -5.71
N VAL A 422 -24.43 -8.23 -4.53
CA VAL A 422 -25.68 -7.48 -4.39
C VAL A 422 -25.60 -6.14 -5.13
N ILE A 423 -24.48 -5.43 -5.08
CA ILE A 423 -24.30 -4.20 -5.88
C ILE A 423 -24.24 -4.52 -7.37
N ASN A 424 -23.46 -5.53 -7.77
CA ASN A 424 -23.29 -5.94 -9.16
C ASN A 424 -24.61 -6.37 -9.81
N SER A 425 -25.55 -6.92 -9.04
CA SER A 425 -26.86 -7.34 -9.53
C SER A 425 -27.88 -6.20 -9.69
N PHE A 426 -27.61 -4.95 -9.26
CA PHE A 426 -28.54 -3.82 -9.50
C PHE A 426 -27.92 -2.53 -10.06
N ALA A 427 -26.59 -2.35 -9.95
CA ALA A 427 -25.89 -1.17 -10.43
C ALA A 427 -26.04 -0.91 -11.95
N LEU A 428 -26.83 0.12 -12.29
CA LEU A 428 -26.84 0.76 -13.63
C LEU A 428 -25.66 1.72 -13.86
N TYR A 429 -24.55 1.51 -13.17
CA TYR A 429 -23.34 2.33 -13.23
C TYR A 429 -22.11 1.43 -13.14
N TYR A 430 -20.94 1.97 -13.49
CA TYR A 430 -19.71 1.19 -13.45
C TYR A 430 -19.31 0.85 -12.02
N ILE A 431 -19.01 -0.41 -11.77
CA ILE A 431 -18.35 -0.86 -10.54
C ILE A 431 -17.09 -1.65 -10.89
N PRO A 432 -16.02 -1.62 -10.10
CA PRO A 432 -14.85 -2.45 -10.38
C PRO A 432 -15.23 -3.94 -10.33
N THR A 433 -14.50 -4.76 -11.10
CA THR A 433 -14.63 -6.21 -11.07
C THR A 433 -14.41 -6.79 -9.67
N LYS A 434 -14.93 -8.00 -9.43
CA LYS A 434 -14.81 -8.70 -8.14
C LYS A 434 -13.36 -8.89 -7.69
N ASP A 435 -12.43 -9.12 -8.63
CA ASP A 435 -11.00 -9.27 -8.31
C ASP A 435 -10.31 -7.95 -7.94
N GLY A 436 -10.90 -6.81 -8.32
CA GLY A 436 -10.30 -5.49 -8.25
C GLY A 436 -10.90 -4.54 -7.20
N TYR A 437 -12.17 -4.72 -6.79
CA TYR A 437 -12.91 -3.69 -6.04
C TYR A 437 -12.24 -3.28 -4.72
N LEU A 438 -11.75 -4.22 -3.91
CA LEU A 438 -11.06 -3.90 -2.64
C LEU A 438 -9.77 -3.11 -2.87
N LYS A 439 -9.11 -3.33 -4.00
CA LYS A 439 -7.86 -2.64 -4.34
C LYS A 439 -8.17 -1.21 -4.79
N TRP A 440 -9.20 -1.05 -5.63
CA TRP A 440 -9.71 0.27 -6.02
C TRP A 440 -10.36 1.03 -4.86
N ALA A 441 -10.89 0.36 -3.84
CA ALA A 441 -11.43 0.99 -2.64
C ALA A 441 -10.36 1.76 -1.83
N LYS A 442 -9.08 1.42 -2.01
CA LYS A 442 -7.95 2.16 -1.41
C LYS A 442 -7.62 3.46 -2.15
N ILE A 443 -8.10 3.61 -3.39
CA ILE A 443 -7.74 4.71 -4.31
C ILE A 443 -8.94 5.64 -4.55
N SER A 444 -10.11 5.06 -4.82
CA SER A 444 -11.33 5.79 -5.19
C SER A 444 -11.90 6.55 -4.00
N GLU A 445 -12.41 7.75 -4.30
CA GLU A 445 -13.20 8.57 -3.36
C GLU A 445 -14.69 8.22 -3.41
N CYS A 446 -15.17 7.63 -4.51
CA CYS A 446 -16.56 7.24 -4.66
C CYS A 446 -16.75 5.81 -4.13
N LYS A 447 -17.09 5.74 -2.84
CA LYS A 447 -17.36 4.49 -2.13
C LYS A 447 -18.86 4.33 -1.92
N ILE A 448 -19.34 3.11 -2.06
CA ILE A 448 -20.73 2.74 -1.90
C ILE A 448 -20.79 1.71 -0.80
N ASP A 449 -21.28 2.13 0.36
CA ASP A 449 -21.63 1.23 1.45
C ASP A 449 -23.11 0.87 1.41
N ILE A 450 -23.50 -0.01 2.33
CA ILE A 450 -24.89 -0.47 2.41
C ILE A 450 -25.87 0.68 2.75
N SER A 451 -25.44 1.67 3.53
CA SER A 451 -26.25 2.82 3.92
C SER A 451 -26.51 3.75 2.74
N ASN A 452 -25.54 3.91 1.83
CA ASN A 452 -25.70 4.67 0.60
C ASN A 452 -26.81 4.11 -0.28
N ILE A 453 -27.02 2.79 -0.29
CA ILE A 453 -28.10 2.17 -1.05
C ILE A 453 -29.46 2.57 -0.48
N ASN A 454 -29.64 2.38 0.82
CA ASN A 454 -30.86 2.77 1.53
C ASN A 454 -31.17 4.27 1.34
N SER A 455 -30.19 5.15 1.51
CA SER A 455 -30.41 6.60 1.44
C SER A 455 -30.68 7.10 0.02
N ASN A 456 -29.97 6.57 -0.98
CA ASN A 456 -30.00 7.13 -2.33
C ASN A 456 -31.06 6.46 -3.21
N PHE A 457 -31.46 5.22 -2.92
CA PHE A 457 -32.36 4.45 -3.78
C PHE A 457 -33.69 4.07 -3.11
N MET A 458 -33.79 4.04 -1.78
CA MET A 458 -35.03 3.62 -1.09
C MET A 458 -35.72 4.76 -0.32
N ARG A 459 -34.95 5.57 0.40
CA ARG A 459 -35.52 6.61 1.28
C ARG A 459 -36.39 7.61 0.52
N ASN A 460 -37.63 7.80 0.98
CA ASN A 460 -38.63 8.71 0.39
C ASN A 460 -38.94 8.41 -1.08
N LYS A 461 -38.77 7.17 -1.52
CA LYS A 461 -39.02 6.75 -2.91
C LYS A 461 -40.09 5.66 -2.96
N ASP A 462 -40.54 5.37 -4.17
CA ASP A 462 -41.40 4.22 -4.46
C ASP A 462 -40.71 3.16 -5.32
N LEU A 463 -41.41 2.05 -5.52
CA LEU A 463 -40.93 0.90 -6.27
C LEU A 463 -40.67 1.23 -7.74
N GLU A 464 -41.47 2.11 -8.35
CA GLU A 464 -41.31 2.46 -9.75
C GLU A 464 -40.08 3.35 -9.96
N GLU A 465 -39.82 4.28 -9.04
CA GLU A 465 -38.57 5.04 -9.00
C GLU A 465 -37.34 4.14 -8.79
N PHE A 466 -37.45 3.11 -7.95
CA PHE A 466 -36.37 2.13 -7.75
C PHE A 466 -36.13 1.29 -9.00
N LYS A 467 -37.20 0.80 -9.66
CA LYS A 467 -37.12 0.01 -10.89
C LYS A 467 -36.41 0.74 -12.03
N GLN A 468 -36.56 2.06 -12.13
CA GLN A 468 -35.81 2.87 -13.11
C GLN A 468 -34.29 2.80 -12.93
N LYS A 469 -33.82 2.38 -11.75
CA LYS A 469 -32.39 2.27 -11.38
C LYS A 469 -31.93 0.84 -11.16
N PHE A 470 -32.80 -0.14 -11.37
CA PHE A 470 -32.57 -1.55 -11.09
C PHE A 470 -32.40 -2.32 -12.41
N HIS A 471 -31.25 -2.98 -12.62
CA HIS A 471 -31.15 -3.99 -13.69
C HIS A 471 -31.59 -5.36 -13.19
N GLY A 472 -32.84 -5.73 -13.48
CA GLY A 472 -33.44 -7.00 -13.04
C GLY A 472 -33.11 -8.22 -13.90
N GLU A 473 -32.00 -8.22 -14.64
CA GLU A 473 -31.60 -9.36 -15.48
C GLU A 473 -30.88 -10.46 -14.70
N ILE A 474 -30.24 -10.13 -13.57
CA ILE A 474 -29.50 -11.09 -12.73
C ILE A 474 -30.39 -11.70 -11.65
N ASP A 475 -31.07 -10.84 -10.89
CA ASP A 475 -32.00 -11.24 -9.83
C ASP A 475 -33.35 -10.57 -10.07
N ASP A 476 -34.44 -11.28 -9.74
CA ASP A 476 -35.73 -10.62 -9.62
C ASP A 476 -35.71 -9.63 -8.42
N ILE A 477 -36.54 -8.59 -8.52
CA ILE A 477 -36.50 -7.47 -7.58
C ILE A 477 -36.73 -7.86 -6.11
N PHE A 478 -37.55 -8.87 -5.85
CA PHE A 478 -37.85 -9.30 -4.48
C PHE A 478 -36.75 -10.23 -3.94
N THR A 479 -36.17 -11.08 -4.79
CA THR A 479 -34.95 -11.82 -4.46
C THR A 479 -33.82 -10.86 -4.09
N TRP A 480 -33.65 -9.78 -4.86
CA TRP A 480 -32.66 -8.74 -4.55
C TRP A 480 -32.93 -8.08 -3.20
N PHE A 481 -34.17 -7.63 -2.93
CA PHE A 481 -34.52 -7.03 -1.63
C PHE A 481 -34.23 -7.98 -0.47
N ASN A 482 -34.56 -9.26 -0.61
CA ASN A 482 -34.27 -10.26 0.41
C ASN A 482 -32.77 -10.40 0.70
N LYS A 483 -31.93 -10.50 -0.34
CA LYS A 483 -30.46 -10.52 -0.19
C LYS A 483 -29.93 -9.25 0.48
N TYR A 484 -30.40 -8.10 0.03
CA TYR A 484 -29.98 -6.80 0.57
C TYR A 484 -30.37 -6.62 2.05
N TYR A 485 -31.60 -6.97 2.43
CA TYR A 485 -32.07 -6.85 3.82
C TYR A 485 -31.36 -7.84 4.75
N ASP A 486 -31.12 -9.07 4.30
CA ASP A 486 -30.33 -10.06 5.04
C ASP A 486 -28.89 -9.56 5.26
N LEU A 487 -28.25 -9.02 4.21
CA LEU A 487 -26.95 -8.38 4.33
C LEU A 487 -26.93 -7.21 5.31
N TRP A 488 -27.96 -6.34 5.31
CA TRP A 488 -28.04 -5.26 6.29
C TRP A 488 -28.03 -5.79 7.71
N ILE A 489 -28.83 -6.81 7.99
CA ILE A 489 -28.92 -7.42 9.32
C ILE A 489 -27.58 -8.06 9.69
N LYS A 490 -26.93 -8.78 8.78
CA LYS A 490 -25.60 -9.38 9.02
C LYS A 490 -24.53 -8.33 9.27
N ILE A 491 -24.54 -7.20 8.56
CA ILE A 491 -23.51 -6.14 8.65
C ILE A 491 -23.74 -5.23 9.86
N ARG A 492 -24.94 -4.66 9.99
CA ARG A 492 -25.28 -3.59 10.96
C ARG A 492 -26.11 -4.07 12.15
N GLY A 493 -26.68 -5.28 12.10
CA GLY A 493 -27.51 -5.86 13.15
C GLY A 493 -29.01 -5.57 13.02
N GLU A 494 -29.81 -6.31 13.77
CA GLU A 494 -31.29 -6.23 13.77
C GLU A 494 -31.79 -4.85 14.21
N GLU A 495 -31.20 -4.26 15.26
CA GLU A 495 -31.62 -2.94 15.77
C GLU A 495 -31.41 -1.82 14.76
N SER A 496 -30.28 -1.84 14.05
CA SER A 496 -30.01 -0.87 12.97
C SER A 496 -31.01 -1.05 11.83
N PHE A 497 -31.36 -2.28 11.46
CA PHE A 497 -32.36 -2.54 10.43
C PHE A 497 -33.67 -1.83 10.75
N THR A 498 -34.24 -2.08 11.93
CA THR A 498 -35.54 -1.52 12.31
C THR A 498 -35.52 0.00 12.40
N ARG A 499 -34.39 0.60 12.81
CA ARG A 499 -34.25 2.05 12.98
C ARG A 499 -33.99 2.80 11.67
N GLU A 500 -33.21 2.22 10.76
CA GLU A 500 -32.60 2.98 9.64
C GLU A 500 -33.13 2.55 8.27
N VAL A 501 -33.54 1.29 8.10
CA VAL A 501 -33.89 0.74 6.78
C VAL A 501 -35.26 1.21 6.34
N TRP A 502 -35.33 1.57 5.06
CA TRP A 502 -36.57 1.84 4.33
C TRP A 502 -36.96 0.58 3.57
N ALA A 503 -37.97 -0.12 4.07
CA ALA A 503 -38.44 -1.38 3.52
C ALA A 503 -39.71 -1.18 2.68
N LEU A 504 -39.88 -2.02 1.66
CA LEU A 504 -40.99 -1.91 0.72
C LEU A 504 -42.32 -2.36 1.35
N ASN A 505 -43.32 -1.50 1.31
CA ASN A 505 -44.68 -1.81 1.78
C ASN A 505 -45.58 -2.36 0.65
N GLN A 506 -46.80 -2.76 0.99
CA GLN A 506 -47.79 -3.30 0.03
C GLN A 506 -48.40 -2.25 -0.89
N SER A 507 -48.23 -0.95 -0.64
CA SER A 507 -48.63 0.12 -1.56
C SER A 507 -47.54 0.48 -2.57
N GLY A 508 -46.40 -0.20 -2.53
CA GLY A 508 -45.26 0.04 -3.42
C GLY A 508 -44.38 1.22 -3.01
N LYS A 509 -44.52 1.73 -1.78
CA LYS A 509 -43.66 2.79 -1.22
C LYS A 509 -42.64 2.20 -0.26
N PHE A 510 -41.44 2.75 -0.24
CA PHE A 510 -40.50 2.44 0.82
C PHE A 510 -40.85 3.25 2.07
N MET A 511 -40.88 2.58 3.22
CA MET A 511 -41.21 3.17 4.52
C MET A 511 -40.21 2.71 5.57
N GLU A 512 -39.99 3.52 6.60
CA GLU A 512 -39.17 3.13 7.76
C GLU A 512 -39.65 1.77 8.31
N ALA A 513 -38.72 0.83 8.47
CA ALA A 513 -39.01 -0.52 8.94
C ALA A 513 -39.73 -0.53 10.31
N SER A 514 -39.42 0.43 11.18
CA SER A 514 -40.10 0.64 12.48
C SER A 514 -41.59 0.96 12.37
N LYS A 515 -42.05 1.51 11.24
CA LYS A 515 -43.46 1.87 10.99
C LYS A 515 -44.24 0.75 10.33
N LEU A 516 -43.56 -0.29 9.86
CA LEU A 516 -44.18 -1.41 9.17
C LEU A 516 -44.64 -2.50 10.14
N SER A 517 -45.60 -3.29 9.68
CA SER A 517 -46.09 -4.50 10.33
C SER A 517 -46.00 -5.66 9.34
N VAL A 518 -45.79 -6.86 9.85
CA VAL A 518 -45.83 -8.08 9.04
C VAL A 518 -47.29 -8.46 8.77
N ASP A 519 -47.61 -8.73 7.50
CA ASP A 519 -48.89 -9.31 7.09
C ASP A 519 -48.94 -10.78 7.48
N ASP A 520 -49.77 -11.12 8.46
CA ASP A 520 -49.95 -12.47 8.98
C ASP A 520 -51.15 -13.15 8.30
N ASN A 521 -51.07 -13.26 6.98
CA ASN A 521 -52.08 -13.90 6.12
C ASN A 521 -53.46 -13.21 6.17
N ILE A 522 -53.46 -11.88 6.02
CA ILE A 522 -54.67 -11.08 5.96
C ILE A 522 -55.41 -11.33 4.63
N ASP A 523 -56.71 -11.58 4.67
CA ASP A 523 -57.58 -11.73 3.51
C ASP A 523 -57.62 -10.42 2.68
N ASP A 524 -57.36 -10.54 1.37
CA ASP A 524 -57.31 -9.40 0.45
C ASP A 524 -58.67 -8.71 0.29
N VAL A 525 -59.79 -9.42 0.52
CA VAL A 525 -61.14 -8.83 0.58
C VAL A 525 -61.26 -7.90 1.78
N LEU A 526 -60.75 -8.29 2.95
CA LEU A 526 -60.79 -7.45 4.15
C LEU A 526 -59.93 -6.20 3.98
N LYS A 527 -58.75 -6.32 3.39
CA LYS A 527 -57.92 -5.15 3.05
C LYS A 527 -58.66 -4.21 2.11
N LYS A 528 -59.29 -4.75 1.06
CA LYS A 528 -60.04 -3.94 0.09
C LYS A 528 -61.19 -3.18 0.72
N ILE A 529 -61.96 -3.84 1.61
CA ILE A 529 -63.04 -3.18 2.35
C ILE A 529 -62.49 -2.05 3.22
N LEU A 530 -61.37 -2.29 3.93
CA LEU A 530 -60.77 -1.29 4.80
C LEU A 530 -60.21 -0.10 4.00
N ILE A 531 -59.65 -0.34 2.81
CA ILE A 531 -59.22 0.71 1.87
C ILE A 531 -60.43 1.50 1.33
N ASP A 532 -61.52 0.82 0.95
CA ASP A 532 -62.74 1.47 0.50
C ASP A 532 -63.31 2.40 1.60
N LEU A 533 -63.11 2.06 2.89
CA LEU A 533 -63.42 2.91 4.06
C LEU A 533 -62.38 4.02 4.32
N GLY A 534 -61.51 4.31 3.35
CA GLY A 534 -60.51 5.38 3.42
C GLY A 534 -59.36 5.11 4.40
N ASP A 535 -59.05 3.85 4.71
CA ASP A 535 -57.82 3.50 5.45
C ASP A 535 -56.63 3.30 4.50
N THR A 536 -55.42 3.42 5.04
CA THR A 536 -54.16 3.21 4.31
C THR A 536 -53.40 1.98 4.80
N ILE A 537 -54.12 0.90 5.16
CA ILE A 537 -53.54 -0.32 5.75
C ILE A 537 -52.35 -0.86 4.97
N THR A 538 -52.40 -0.85 3.63
CA THR A 538 -51.34 -1.32 2.74
C THR A 538 -50.06 -0.49 2.83
N GLU A 539 -50.14 0.77 3.28
CA GLU A 539 -48.96 1.60 3.52
C GLU A 539 -48.20 1.18 4.78
N SER A 540 -48.86 0.48 5.70
CA SER A 540 -48.31 0.02 6.98
C SER A 540 -47.87 -1.45 6.99
N LEU A 541 -48.10 -2.19 5.90
CA LEU A 541 -47.78 -3.60 5.79
C LEU A 541 -46.56 -3.83 4.91
N LEU A 542 -45.61 -4.65 5.37
CA LEU A 542 -44.50 -5.14 4.55
C LEU A 542 -45.04 -5.95 3.35
N VAL A 543 -44.40 -5.82 2.19
CA VAL A 543 -44.72 -6.63 1.01
C VAL A 543 -44.51 -8.13 1.30
N ARG A 544 -45.40 -9.00 0.80
CA ARG A 544 -45.47 -10.43 1.19
C ARG A 544 -44.24 -11.24 0.73
N GLU A 545 -43.62 -10.82 -0.36
CA GLU A 545 -42.47 -11.45 -0.99
C GLU A 545 -41.17 -11.23 -0.21
N VAL A 546 -41.13 -10.20 0.64
CA VAL A 546 -39.98 -9.90 1.50
C VAL A 546 -40.03 -10.74 2.77
N LYS A 547 -39.02 -11.57 2.96
CA LYS A 547 -38.89 -12.53 4.06
C LYS A 547 -37.83 -12.05 5.04
N LEU A 548 -38.27 -11.34 6.07
CA LEU A 548 -37.41 -10.93 7.18
C LEU A 548 -37.39 -11.98 8.30
N PRO A 549 -36.29 -12.13 9.05
CA PRO A 549 -36.27 -12.91 10.28
C PRO A 549 -37.38 -12.49 11.26
N LYS A 550 -37.96 -13.45 11.99
CA LYS A 550 -39.19 -13.27 12.79
C LYS A 550 -39.14 -12.13 13.82
N LYS A 551 -37.96 -11.72 14.27
CA LYS A 551 -37.77 -10.73 15.36
C LYS A 551 -37.56 -9.29 14.89
N ILE A 552 -37.31 -9.07 13.59
CA ILE A 552 -36.97 -7.75 13.05
C ILE A 552 -38.15 -6.77 13.14
N ILE A 553 -39.31 -7.21 12.64
CA ILE A 553 -40.57 -6.48 12.74
C ILE A 553 -41.50 -7.25 13.66
N GLN A 554 -41.70 -6.72 14.87
CA GLN A 554 -42.47 -7.41 15.92
C GLN A 554 -43.97 -7.32 15.69
N LYS A 555 -44.46 -6.19 15.16
CA LYS A 555 -45.88 -5.95 14.97
C LYS A 555 -46.40 -6.81 13.82
N ARG A 556 -47.33 -7.71 14.13
CA ARG A 556 -48.07 -8.52 13.17
C ARG A 556 -49.50 -8.01 13.08
N ILE A 557 -50.07 -8.03 11.89
CA ILE A 557 -51.47 -7.71 11.65
C ILE A 557 -52.10 -8.92 10.98
N ASP A 558 -53.18 -9.42 11.57
CA ASP A 558 -53.97 -10.53 11.06
C ASP A 558 -55.40 -10.08 10.67
N ASN A 559 -56.25 -11.05 10.33
CA ASN A 559 -57.65 -10.80 9.99
C ASN A 559 -58.45 -10.19 11.15
N GLU A 560 -58.16 -10.56 12.40
CA GLU A 560 -58.88 -10.05 13.57
C GLU A 560 -58.59 -8.56 13.77
N ASN A 561 -57.32 -8.16 13.63
CA ASN A 561 -56.93 -6.76 13.71
C ASN A 561 -57.60 -5.91 12.62
N VAL A 562 -57.66 -6.41 11.39
CA VAL A 562 -58.29 -5.70 10.26
C VAL A 562 -59.81 -5.63 10.43
N ALA A 563 -60.46 -6.73 10.83
CA ALA A 563 -61.89 -6.75 11.10
C ALA A 563 -62.29 -5.75 12.20
N LYS A 564 -61.49 -5.65 13.27
CA LYS A 564 -61.69 -4.66 14.33
C LYS A 564 -61.62 -3.22 13.80
N LYS A 565 -60.60 -2.89 13.00
CA LYS A 565 -60.48 -1.56 12.37
C LYS A 565 -61.67 -1.23 11.46
N ILE A 566 -62.15 -2.21 10.69
CA ILE A 566 -63.35 -2.06 9.87
C ILE A 566 -64.56 -1.73 10.75
N GLN A 567 -64.76 -2.49 11.83
CA GLN A 567 -65.85 -2.27 12.78
C GLN A 567 -65.78 -0.86 13.41
N ASP A 568 -64.60 -0.42 13.84
CA ASP A 568 -64.40 0.91 14.44
C ASP A 568 -64.76 2.04 13.46
N LYS A 569 -64.33 1.92 12.19
CA LYS A 569 -64.68 2.89 11.14
C LYS A 569 -66.16 2.89 10.81
N ILE A 570 -66.79 1.73 10.74
CA ILE A 570 -68.25 1.61 10.54
C ILE A 570 -69.00 2.30 11.69
N ASN A 571 -68.61 2.02 12.93
CA ASN A 571 -69.24 2.61 14.11
C ASN A 571 -69.11 4.14 14.12
N HIS A 572 -67.97 4.68 13.69
CA HIS A 572 -67.77 6.12 13.53
C HIS A 572 -68.73 6.71 12.49
N ILE A 573 -68.84 6.09 11.31
CA ILE A 573 -69.77 6.55 10.26
C ILE A 573 -71.22 6.53 10.75
N LEU A 574 -71.64 5.46 11.44
CA LEU A 574 -73.01 5.36 12.00
C LEU A 574 -73.26 6.40 13.09
N SER A 575 -72.25 6.69 13.91
CA SER A 575 -72.33 7.71 14.97
C SER A 575 -72.47 9.11 14.37
N ASP A 576 -71.69 9.44 13.34
CA ASP A 576 -71.79 10.72 12.63
C ASP A 576 -73.14 10.90 11.94
N GLU A 577 -73.66 9.85 11.28
CA GLU A 577 -75.01 9.86 10.66
C GLU A 577 -76.10 10.17 11.70
N THR A 578 -75.96 9.62 12.91
CA THR A 578 -76.95 9.75 13.99
C THR A 578 -76.85 11.11 14.71
N LEU A 579 -75.63 11.60 14.98
CA LEU A 579 -75.40 12.83 15.73
C LEU A 579 -75.55 14.10 14.87
N ASN A 580 -75.15 14.03 13.59
CA ASN A 580 -75.11 15.19 12.70
C ASN A 580 -76.24 15.16 11.64
N ASN A 581 -77.21 14.25 11.76
CA ASN A 581 -78.37 14.09 10.88
C ASN A 581 -78.00 14.07 9.38
N THR A 582 -76.84 13.50 9.06
CA THR A 582 -76.23 13.56 7.74
C THR A 582 -76.65 12.35 6.93
N GLN A 583 -77.14 12.54 5.71
CA GLN A 583 -77.54 11.42 4.85
C GLN A 583 -76.30 10.63 4.40
N ARG A 584 -76.36 9.30 4.54
CA ARG A 584 -75.29 8.38 4.14
C ARG A 584 -74.87 8.64 2.69
N LYS A 585 -73.58 8.86 2.48
CA LYS A 585 -73.00 9.00 1.14
C LYS A 585 -73.19 7.70 0.34
N PRO A 586 -73.50 7.76 -0.97
CA PRO A 586 -73.66 6.57 -1.82
C PRO A 586 -72.46 5.61 -1.79
N GLU A 587 -71.25 6.17 -1.67
CA GLU A 587 -69.98 5.43 -1.54
C GLU A 587 -69.96 4.55 -0.28
N ASN A 588 -70.37 5.08 0.88
CA ASN A 588 -70.48 4.32 2.12
C ASN A 588 -71.53 3.21 1.99
N GLN A 589 -72.69 3.50 1.37
CA GLN A 589 -73.74 2.49 1.18
C GLN A 589 -73.28 1.30 0.33
N ALA A 590 -72.43 1.52 -0.68
CA ALA A 590 -71.83 0.43 -1.46
C ALA A 590 -70.90 -0.46 -0.61
N ILE A 591 -70.19 0.12 0.35
CA ILE A 591 -69.33 -0.62 1.28
C ILE A 591 -70.14 -1.46 2.27
N PHE A 592 -71.20 -0.91 2.84
CA PHE A 592 -72.14 -1.67 3.70
C PHE A 592 -72.75 -2.87 2.95
N ASN A 593 -73.06 -2.72 1.66
CA ASN A 593 -73.54 -3.83 0.82
C ASN A 593 -72.45 -4.89 0.60
N LYS A 594 -71.20 -4.50 0.33
CA LYS A 594 -70.06 -5.41 0.21
C LYS A 594 -69.80 -6.20 1.50
N LEU A 595 -69.90 -5.54 2.66
CA LEU A 595 -69.78 -6.17 3.97
C LEU A 595 -70.86 -7.22 4.18
N ARG A 596 -72.12 -6.90 3.87
CA ARG A 596 -73.24 -7.84 3.98
C ARG A 596 -73.05 -9.09 3.10
N ILE A 597 -72.43 -8.94 1.92
CA ILE A 597 -72.10 -10.04 1.00
C ILE A 597 -70.84 -10.80 1.46
N GLY A 598 -69.85 -10.10 2.01
CA GLY A 598 -68.60 -10.66 2.53
C GLY A 598 -68.77 -11.45 3.83
N SER A 599 -69.65 -11.01 4.73
CA SER A 599 -70.04 -11.75 5.95
C SER A 599 -70.64 -13.12 5.62
N LEU A 600 -71.27 -13.27 4.45
CA LEU A 600 -71.77 -14.56 3.95
C LEU A 600 -70.68 -15.51 3.46
N LYS A 601 -69.47 -15.01 3.14
CA LYS A 601 -68.31 -15.81 2.71
C LYS A 601 -67.34 -16.17 3.85
N ILE A 602 -67.33 -15.41 4.94
CA ILE A 602 -66.47 -15.66 6.12
C ILE A 602 -67.10 -16.70 7.08
N LEU A 603 -68.39 -17.00 6.91
CA LEU A 603 -69.17 -17.99 7.67
C LEU A 603 -69.25 -19.38 6.99
N ILE A 604 -68.52 -19.60 5.89
CA ILE A 604 -68.32 -20.89 5.20
C ILE A 604 -66.82 -21.14 5.13
#